data_AF-A0A348YD14-F1
#
_entry.id   AF-A0A348YD14-F1
#
_cell.length_a   1.000
_cell.length_b   1.000
_cell.length_c   1.000
_cell.angle_alpha   90.00
_cell.angle_beta   90.00
_cell.angle_gamma   90.00
#
_symmetry.space_group_name_H-M   'P 1'
#
loop_
_entity.id
_entity.type
_entity.pdbx_description
1 polymer ?
#
loop_
_entity_poly.entity_id
_entity_poly.type
_entity_poly.pdbx_seq_one_letter_code
_entity_poly.pdbx_strand_id
1 'polypeptide(L)'
;MLSPQDQLTELVRTLETQQHVFATDPLLITEKLQSEDGTPLQKLHRRASRIDNNGALAGVLGKIDGRIKGIMVVMSVVWCLSGFLGLFTLLQTNVVNFFYVLVCLLGFHTLMLAGWLIMTLINQGKQTSNWFASFVSPSYLIRGKDDVTKAAVTLYERQLQHSGMRWYLGRFSHQLWLATLTGMLLAIIFLLIVRQYSFSWESTLLSDQALITLTQVLGWLPSMVGFDVPDSTAIVQSRLVTDAMPLSVARQWAGLLVGSLLMYGIVPRAVAWAFCALMFRRKKMRLDIKLPYYQKIINFWQRHVVDADDFQQAPAPIAPKATVSAGKKLLALLEYPAEEDNWWQTGLNTGST
;
A
#
# COMPACT_ATOMS: atom_id res chain seq x y z
N MET A 1 -2.83 -4.41 -1.51
CA MET A 1 -3.62 -5.35 -2.32
C MET A 1 -2.70 -6.09 -3.26
N LEU A 2 -3.01 -7.35 -3.51
CA LEU A 2 -2.36 -8.16 -4.55
C LEU A 2 -2.65 -7.57 -5.93
N SER A 3 -1.82 -7.88 -6.93
CA SER A 3 -2.14 -7.52 -8.32
C SER A 3 -3.36 -8.32 -8.80
N PRO A 4 -4.11 -7.89 -9.84
CA PRO A 4 -5.25 -8.65 -10.35
C PRO A 4 -4.89 -10.10 -10.69
N GLN A 5 -3.71 -10.32 -11.26
CA GLN A 5 -3.22 -11.65 -11.59
C GLN A 5 -2.86 -12.49 -10.35
N ASP A 6 -2.25 -11.87 -9.34
CA ASP A 6 -1.96 -12.56 -8.07
C ASP A 6 -3.25 -12.88 -7.30
N GLN A 7 -4.26 -12.00 -7.37
CA GLN A 7 -5.58 -12.25 -6.79
C GLN A 7 -6.27 -13.44 -7.44
N LEU A 8 -6.24 -13.52 -8.78
CA LEU A 8 -6.77 -14.67 -9.52
C LEU A 8 -6.05 -15.97 -9.11
N THR A 9 -4.72 -15.91 -9.00
CA THR A 9 -3.90 -17.06 -8.60
C THR A 9 -4.23 -17.54 -7.17
N GLU A 10 -4.38 -16.62 -6.21
CA GLU A 10 -4.82 -16.95 -4.85
C GLU A 10 -6.26 -17.45 -4.76
N LEU A 11 -7.15 -16.92 -5.61
CA LEU A 11 -8.54 -17.36 -5.68
C LEU A 11 -8.62 -18.80 -6.19
N VAL A 12 -7.90 -19.12 -7.27
CA VAL A 12 -7.78 -20.49 -7.79
C VAL A 12 -7.22 -21.43 -6.71
N ARG A 13 -6.14 -21.05 -6.02
CA ARG A 13 -5.61 -21.85 -4.90
C ARG A 13 -6.68 -22.16 -3.86
N THR A 14 -7.43 -21.14 -3.45
CA THR A 14 -8.42 -21.25 -2.38
C THR A 14 -9.58 -22.16 -2.81
N LEU A 15 -10.07 -22.00 -4.04
CA LEU A 15 -11.14 -22.82 -4.61
C LEU A 15 -10.70 -24.27 -4.86
N GLU A 16 -9.48 -24.51 -5.33
CA GLU A 16 -8.94 -25.85 -5.54
C GLU A 16 -8.75 -26.59 -4.21
N THR A 17 -8.34 -25.86 -3.15
CA THR A 17 -8.27 -26.41 -1.78
C THR A 17 -9.65 -26.78 -1.24
N GLN A 18 -10.70 -26.09 -1.70
CA GLN A 18 -12.10 -26.36 -1.35
C GLN A 18 -12.78 -27.36 -2.29
N GLN A 19 -12.02 -28.03 -3.19
CA GLN A 19 -12.55 -28.99 -4.17
C GLN A 19 -13.61 -28.41 -5.11
N HIS A 20 -13.49 -27.12 -5.44
CA HIS A 20 -14.37 -26.47 -6.41
C HIS A 20 -14.16 -27.02 -7.83
N VAL A 21 -15.25 -27.15 -8.59
CA VAL A 21 -15.22 -27.60 -9.99
C VAL A 21 -14.98 -26.39 -10.90
N PHE A 22 -13.85 -26.40 -11.62
CA PHE A 22 -13.47 -25.33 -12.54
C PHE A 22 -13.96 -25.59 -13.97
N ALA A 23 -13.96 -24.54 -14.80
CA ALA A 23 -14.29 -24.64 -16.22
C ALA A 23 -13.29 -25.48 -17.02
N THR A 24 -12.05 -25.56 -16.56
CA THR A 24 -10.99 -26.38 -17.16
C THR A 24 -10.24 -27.11 -16.06
N ASP A 25 -9.91 -28.38 -16.28
CA ASP A 25 -9.25 -29.22 -15.27
C ASP A 25 -7.88 -28.62 -14.87
N PRO A 26 -7.70 -28.26 -13.59
CA PRO A 26 -6.43 -27.76 -13.08
C PRO A 26 -5.25 -28.71 -13.31
N LEU A 27 -5.47 -30.03 -13.31
CA LEU A 27 -4.40 -31.01 -13.49
C LEU A 27 -3.87 -30.98 -14.92
N LEU A 28 -4.75 -31.04 -15.92
CA LEU A 28 -4.39 -30.96 -17.33
C LEU A 28 -3.63 -29.67 -17.67
N ILE A 29 -4.05 -28.53 -17.10
CA ILE A 29 -3.33 -27.26 -17.28
C ILE A 29 -1.95 -27.30 -16.62
N THR A 30 -1.83 -27.94 -15.46
CA THR A 30 -0.54 -28.08 -14.75
C THR A 30 0.43 -28.91 -15.56
N GLU A 31 -0.01 -30.04 -16.12
CA GLU A 31 0.78 -30.91 -17.00
C GLU A 31 1.20 -30.19 -18.26
N LYS A 32 0.26 -29.54 -18.96
CA LYS A 32 0.56 -28.78 -20.18
C LYS A 32 1.58 -27.67 -19.96
N LEU A 33 1.54 -27.03 -18.79
CA LEU A 33 2.51 -25.99 -18.44
C LEU A 33 3.90 -26.56 -18.14
N GLN A 34 4.08 -27.85 -17.86
CA GLN A 34 5.39 -28.42 -17.57
C GLN A 34 6.39 -28.17 -18.71
N SER A 35 5.98 -28.42 -19.95
CA SER A 35 6.80 -28.24 -21.15
C SER A 35 6.93 -26.78 -21.63
N GLU A 36 6.20 -25.84 -21.04
CA GLU A 36 6.30 -24.43 -21.43
C GLU A 36 7.41 -23.68 -20.70
N ASP A 37 8.12 -22.83 -21.42
CA ASP A 37 9.11 -21.93 -20.86
C ASP A 37 8.48 -20.80 -20.03
N GLY A 38 9.18 -20.45 -18.94
CA GLY A 38 8.84 -19.32 -18.09
C GLY A 38 9.31 -19.49 -16.66
N THR A 39 9.42 -18.38 -15.95
CA THR A 39 9.69 -18.40 -14.51
C THR A 39 8.53 -19.07 -13.75
N PRO A 40 8.77 -19.67 -12.57
CA PRO A 40 7.72 -20.31 -11.77
C PRO A 40 6.49 -19.42 -11.53
N LEU A 41 6.71 -18.12 -11.26
CA LEU A 41 5.63 -17.16 -11.05
C LEU A 41 4.81 -16.93 -12.32
N GLN A 42 5.45 -16.78 -13.48
CA GLN A 42 4.75 -16.61 -14.76
C GLN A 42 3.94 -17.86 -15.12
N LYS A 43 4.47 -19.06 -14.86
CA LYS A 43 3.75 -20.32 -15.08
C LYS A 43 2.54 -20.42 -14.15
N LEU A 44 2.64 -20.02 -12.88
CA LEU A 44 1.50 -19.94 -11.96
C LEU A 44 0.44 -18.93 -12.41
N HIS A 45 0.85 -17.76 -12.90
CA HIS A 45 -0.07 -16.78 -13.47
C HIS A 45 -0.81 -17.35 -14.69
N ARG A 46 -0.09 -17.96 -15.64
CA ARG A 46 -0.70 -18.61 -16.82
C ARG A 46 -1.64 -19.74 -16.41
N ARG A 47 -1.26 -20.55 -15.41
CA ARG A 47 -2.11 -21.62 -14.84
C ARG A 47 -3.45 -21.05 -14.38
N ALA A 48 -3.42 -20.00 -13.57
CA ALA A 48 -4.63 -19.39 -13.04
C ALA A 48 -5.55 -18.84 -14.16
N SER A 49 -4.97 -18.16 -15.16
CA SER A 49 -5.72 -17.66 -16.32
C SER A 49 -6.31 -18.76 -17.20
N ARG A 50 -5.63 -19.89 -17.36
CA ARG A 50 -6.13 -21.03 -18.16
C ARG A 50 -7.18 -21.87 -17.43
N ILE A 51 -7.09 -21.96 -16.10
CA ILE A 51 -8.14 -22.55 -15.27
C ILE A 51 -9.41 -21.70 -15.35
N ASP A 52 -9.26 -20.37 -15.34
CA ASP A 52 -10.33 -19.40 -15.56
C ASP A 52 -10.55 -19.08 -17.05
N ASN A 53 -10.59 -20.10 -17.92
CA ASN A 53 -10.70 -19.91 -19.37
C ASN A 53 -11.95 -19.11 -19.79
N ASN A 54 -13.04 -19.22 -19.02
CA ASN A 54 -14.28 -18.47 -19.27
C ASN A 54 -14.30 -17.07 -18.60
N GLY A 55 -13.25 -16.69 -17.86
CA GLY A 55 -13.13 -15.40 -17.18
C GLY A 55 -14.11 -15.18 -16.02
N ALA A 56 -14.76 -16.22 -15.52
CA ALA A 56 -15.76 -16.09 -14.46
C ALA A 56 -15.13 -15.65 -13.12
N LEU A 57 -13.98 -16.21 -12.75
CA LEU A 57 -13.28 -15.89 -11.51
C LEU A 57 -12.71 -14.46 -11.56
N ALA A 58 -12.03 -14.11 -12.66
CA ALA A 58 -11.53 -12.77 -12.90
C ALA A 58 -12.68 -11.74 -12.95
N GLY A 59 -13.82 -12.12 -13.54
CA GLY A 59 -15.03 -11.31 -13.57
C GLY A 59 -15.59 -11.01 -12.18
N VAL A 60 -15.63 -11.99 -11.28
CA VAL A 60 -16.05 -11.78 -9.87
C VAL A 60 -15.08 -10.83 -9.16
N LEU A 61 -13.77 -11.06 -9.28
CA LEU A 61 -12.75 -10.17 -8.69
C LEU A 61 -12.87 -8.74 -9.20
N GLY A 62 -13.06 -8.57 -10.52
CA GLY A 62 -13.24 -7.26 -11.16
C GLY A 62 -14.52 -6.54 -10.71
N LYS A 63 -15.64 -7.27 -10.53
CA LYS A 63 -16.88 -6.69 -9.97
C LYS A 63 -16.67 -6.19 -8.54
N ILE A 64 -15.94 -6.93 -7.71
CA ILE A 64 -15.63 -6.52 -6.33
C ILE A 64 -14.74 -5.26 -6.33
N ASP A 65 -13.65 -5.26 -7.11
CA ASP A 65 -12.76 -4.11 -7.22
C ASP A 65 -13.49 -2.86 -7.75
N GLY A 66 -14.32 -3.04 -8.78
CA GLY A 66 -15.16 -1.97 -9.33
C GLY A 66 -16.15 -1.42 -8.30
N ARG A 67 -16.80 -2.27 -7.50
CA ARG A 67 -17.69 -1.85 -6.41
C ARG A 67 -16.94 -1.06 -5.34
N ILE A 68 -15.77 -1.53 -4.91
CA ILE A 68 -14.94 -0.82 -3.92
C ILE A 68 -14.56 0.57 -4.43
N LYS A 69 -14.06 0.67 -5.68
CA LYS A 69 -13.72 1.96 -6.30
C LYS A 69 -14.95 2.86 -6.43
N GLY A 70 -16.08 2.32 -6.86
CA GLY A 70 -17.35 3.05 -6.96
C GLY A 70 -17.78 3.63 -5.61
N ILE A 71 -17.76 2.84 -4.54
CA ILE A 71 -18.08 3.29 -3.18
C ILE A 71 -17.12 4.42 -2.74
N MET A 72 -15.82 4.27 -3.00
CA MET A 72 -14.85 5.33 -2.66
C MET A 72 -15.15 6.65 -3.37
N VAL A 73 -15.53 6.61 -4.64
CA VAL A 73 -15.92 7.79 -5.42
C VAL A 73 -17.19 8.40 -4.86
N VAL A 74 -18.24 7.60 -4.66
CA VAL A 74 -19.52 8.06 -4.11
C VAL A 74 -19.32 8.70 -2.73
N MET A 75 -18.56 8.05 -1.83
CA MET A 75 -18.25 8.64 -0.52
C MET A 75 -17.46 9.94 -0.64
N SER A 76 -16.52 10.05 -1.59
CA SER A 76 -15.78 11.31 -1.80
C SER A 76 -16.72 12.43 -2.24
N VAL A 77 -17.66 12.15 -3.14
CA VAL A 77 -18.67 13.13 -3.58
C VAL A 77 -19.57 13.53 -2.41
N VAL A 78 -20.07 12.57 -1.63
CA VAL A 78 -20.90 12.84 -0.44
C VAL A 78 -20.14 13.68 0.59
N TRP A 79 -18.87 13.40 0.86
CA TRP A 79 -18.05 14.18 1.80
C TRP A 79 -17.76 15.59 1.28
N CYS A 80 -17.58 15.75 -0.04
CA CYS A 80 -17.45 17.05 -0.67
C CYS A 80 -18.73 17.87 -0.52
N LEU A 81 -19.89 17.29 -0.86
CA LEU A 81 -21.18 17.96 -0.71
C LEU A 81 -21.48 18.28 0.76
N SER A 82 -21.14 17.39 1.68
CA SER A 82 -21.27 17.63 3.12
C SER A 82 -20.41 18.80 3.59
N GLY A 83 -19.15 18.88 3.16
CA GLY A 83 -18.28 20.02 3.46
C GLY A 83 -18.81 21.34 2.88
N PHE A 84 -19.30 21.30 1.64
CA PHE A 84 -19.92 22.45 0.99
C PHE A 84 -21.15 22.93 1.77
N LEU A 85 -22.10 22.03 2.05
CA LEU A 85 -23.34 22.35 2.76
C LEU A 85 -23.08 22.83 4.19
N GLY A 86 -22.20 22.15 4.92
CA GLY A 86 -21.87 22.51 6.30
C GLY A 86 -21.31 23.94 6.40
N LEU A 87 -20.42 24.32 5.48
CA LEU A 87 -19.89 25.67 5.46
C LEU A 87 -20.88 26.69 4.91
N PHE A 88 -21.69 26.31 3.91
CA PHE A 88 -22.77 27.13 3.39
C PHE A 88 -23.78 27.48 4.49
N THR A 89 -24.11 26.54 5.38
CA THR A 89 -24.98 26.81 6.54
C THR A 89 -24.31 27.68 7.60
N LEU A 90 -22.98 27.57 7.77
CA LEU A 90 -22.24 28.37 8.74
C LEU A 90 -22.16 29.86 8.35
N LEU A 91 -22.04 30.14 7.06
CA LEU A 91 -21.87 31.49 6.50
C LEU A 91 -23.21 32.12 6.03
N GLN A 92 -24.33 31.79 6.67
CA GLN A 92 -25.63 32.37 6.29
C GLN A 92 -25.75 33.86 6.60
N THR A 93 -25.12 34.32 7.68
CA THR A 93 -25.10 35.73 8.08
C THR A 93 -24.02 36.50 7.33
N ASN A 94 -24.26 37.77 7.02
CA ASN A 94 -23.27 38.61 6.31
C ASN A 94 -22.13 39.09 7.21
N VAL A 95 -22.39 39.18 8.52
CA VAL A 95 -21.36 39.45 9.54
C VAL A 95 -21.03 38.12 10.20
N VAL A 96 -19.76 37.74 10.13
CA VAL A 96 -19.28 36.46 10.68
C VAL A 96 -17.98 36.65 11.43
N ASN A 97 -17.83 35.94 12.54
CA ASN A 97 -16.59 35.94 13.30
C ASN A 97 -15.55 35.09 12.57
N PHE A 98 -14.47 35.71 12.12
CA PHE A 98 -13.40 35.06 11.34
C PHE A 98 -12.79 33.88 12.08
N PHE A 99 -12.42 34.06 13.35
CA PHE A 99 -11.77 33.01 14.14
C PHE A 99 -12.70 31.84 14.41
N TYR A 100 -13.99 32.10 14.63
CA TYR A 100 -14.99 31.04 14.75
C TYR A 100 -15.08 30.21 13.46
N VAL A 101 -15.20 30.87 12.30
CA VAL A 101 -15.21 30.18 11.00
C VAL A 101 -13.92 29.36 10.82
N LEU A 102 -12.76 29.93 11.15
CA LEU A 102 -11.48 29.25 11.02
C LEU A 102 -11.36 28.02 11.93
N VAL A 103 -11.82 28.10 13.18
CA VAL A 103 -11.82 26.96 14.11
C VAL A 103 -12.76 25.86 13.62
N CYS A 104 -13.96 26.19 13.13
CA CYS A 104 -14.87 25.22 12.53
C CYS A 104 -14.28 24.57 11.27
N LEU A 105 -13.57 25.35 10.45
CA LEU A 105 -13.00 24.93 9.18
C LEU A 105 -11.75 24.06 9.37
N LEU A 106 -10.85 24.44 10.28
CA LEU A 106 -9.53 23.83 10.42
C LEU A 106 -9.33 23.09 11.73
N GLY A 107 -9.97 23.47 12.83
CA GLY A 107 -9.68 22.96 14.17
C GLY A 107 -9.76 21.44 14.26
N PHE A 108 -10.89 20.85 13.87
CA PHE A 108 -11.01 19.40 13.88
C PHE A 108 -10.09 18.71 12.85
N HIS A 109 -9.87 19.36 11.71
CA HIS A 109 -8.99 18.85 10.66
C HIS A 109 -7.52 18.82 11.10
N THR A 110 -7.04 19.81 11.84
CA THR A 110 -5.65 19.85 12.34
C THR A 110 -5.46 18.84 13.46
N LEU A 111 -6.40 18.74 14.42
CA LEU A 111 -6.36 17.74 15.49
C LEU A 111 -6.31 16.31 14.96
N MET A 112 -7.17 15.98 13.98
CA MET A 112 -7.19 14.66 13.36
C MET A 112 -5.91 14.37 12.54
N LEU A 113 -5.32 15.39 11.90
CA LEU A 113 -4.06 15.22 11.19
C LEU A 113 -2.90 14.97 12.16
N ALA A 114 -2.84 15.72 13.25
CA ALA A 114 -1.83 15.55 14.29
C ALA A 114 -1.93 14.18 14.96
N GLY A 115 -3.15 13.73 15.31
CA GLY A 115 -3.39 12.40 15.85
C GLY A 115 -2.94 11.30 14.89
N TRP A 116 -3.25 11.43 13.59
CA TRP A 116 -2.77 10.50 12.57
C TRP A 116 -1.24 10.48 12.47
N LEU A 117 -0.60 11.66 12.50
CA LEU A 117 0.86 11.78 12.43
C LEU A 117 1.53 11.11 13.63
N ILE A 118 1.08 11.41 14.84
CA ILE A 118 1.56 10.79 16.09
C ILE A 118 1.43 9.27 16.03
N MET A 119 0.25 8.76 15.66
CA MET A 119 0.02 7.32 15.54
C MET A 119 0.92 6.67 14.49
N THR A 120 1.17 7.36 13.37
CA THR A 120 2.07 6.88 12.31
C THR A 120 3.52 6.83 12.78
N LEU A 121 3.96 7.81 13.58
CA LEU A 121 5.31 7.87 14.15
C LEU A 121 5.54 6.83 15.25
N ILE A 122 4.51 6.47 16.03
CA ILE A 122 4.58 5.42 17.05
C ILE A 122 4.59 4.02 16.40
N ASN A 123 3.81 3.83 15.33
CA ASN A 123 3.57 2.50 14.75
C ASN A 123 4.58 2.11 13.65
N GLN A 124 5.88 2.13 13.99
CA GLN A 124 7.02 1.91 13.07
C GLN A 124 7.26 0.45 12.65
N GLY A 125 6.20 -0.34 12.44
CA GLY A 125 6.32 -1.66 11.80
C GLY A 125 5.82 -2.85 12.60
N LYS A 126 5.24 -2.63 13.78
CA LYS A 126 4.47 -3.68 14.45
C LYS A 126 3.21 -3.97 13.61
N GLN A 127 2.90 -5.26 13.44
CA GLN A 127 1.60 -5.71 12.93
C GLN A 127 0.55 -5.42 14.00
N THR A 128 0.17 -4.16 14.14
CA THR A 128 -0.96 -3.80 15.00
C THR A 128 -2.23 -4.23 14.27
N SER A 129 -3.13 -4.91 14.99
CA SER A 129 -4.47 -5.21 14.51
C SER A 129 -5.06 -3.94 13.90
N ASN A 130 -5.39 -4.01 12.62
CA ASN A 130 -5.92 -2.88 11.88
C ASN A 130 -7.39 -2.75 12.28
N TRP A 131 -7.67 -2.15 13.44
CA TRP A 131 -9.02 -2.08 14.01
C TRP A 131 -10.04 -1.46 13.04
N PHE A 132 -9.58 -0.59 12.14
CA PHE A 132 -10.39 -0.04 11.03
C PHE A 132 -10.83 -1.11 10.00
N ALA A 133 -10.09 -2.21 9.83
CA ALA A 133 -10.47 -3.29 8.91
C ALA A 133 -11.83 -3.89 9.26
N SER A 134 -12.19 -3.93 10.56
CA SER A 134 -13.49 -4.40 11.03
C SER A 134 -14.64 -3.50 10.59
N PHE A 135 -14.42 -2.20 10.38
CA PHE A 135 -15.45 -1.26 9.91
C PHE A 135 -15.61 -1.23 8.39
N VAL A 136 -14.63 -1.74 7.64
CA VAL A 136 -14.59 -1.68 6.17
C VAL A 136 -14.66 -3.09 5.57
N SER A 137 -15.24 -4.05 6.30
CA SER A 137 -15.28 -5.44 5.85
C SER A 137 -16.13 -5.58 4.56
N PRO A 138 -15.57 -6.16 3.48
CA PRO A 138 -16.29 -6.37 2.23
C PRO A 138 -17.51 -7.28 2.39
N SER A 139 -17.53 -8.12 3.41
CA SER A 139 -18.66 -9.01 3.73
C SER A 139 -19.95 -8.27 4.09
N TYR A 140 -19.88 -7.02 4.58
CA TYR A 140 -21.08 -6.21 4.80
C TYR A 140 -21.71 -5.70 3.50
N LEU A 141 -20.91 -5.52 2.46
CA LEU A 141 -21.32 -4.88 1.20
C LEU A 141 -21.59 -5.90 0.09
N ILE A 142 -20.93 -7.05 0.14
CA ILE A 142 -20.97 -8.06 -0.91
C ILE A 142 -21.37 -9.38 -0.26
N ARG A 143 -22.65 -9.74 -0.44
CA ARG A 143 -23.21 -11.00 0.04
C ARG A 143 -23.57 -11.88 -1.15
N GLY A 144 -22.59 -12.64 -1.63
CA GLY A 144 -22.80 -13.70 -2.63
C GLY A 144 -23.14 -15.02 -1.94
N LYS A 145 -24.06 -15.79 -2.53
CA LYS A 145 -24.39 -17.15 -2.06
C LYS A 145 -23.47 -18.21 -2.68
N ASP A 146 -22.85 -17.90 -3.81
CA ASP A 146 -21.93 -18.77 -4.55
C ASP A 146 -20.56 -18.86 -3.86
N ASP A 147 -19.92 -20.02 -3.99
CA ASP A 147 -18.67 -20.31 -3.29
C ASP A 147 -17.49 -19.50 -3.84
N VAL A 148 -17.52 -19.13 -5.12
CA VAL A 148 -16.54 -18.24 -5.75
C VAL A 148 -16.56 -16.86 -5.10
N THR A 149 -17.73 -16.24 -4.96
CA THR A 149 -17.86 -14.93 -4.32
C THR A 149 -17.47 -14.98 -2.84
N LYS A 150 -17.83 -16.05 -2.10
CA LYS A 150 -17.37 -16.22 -0.71
C LYS A 150 -15.85 -16.30 -0.63
N ALA A 151 -15.22 -17.15 -1.46
CA ALA A 151 -13.76 -17.28 -1.50
C ALA A 151 -13.07 -15.96 -1.88
N ALA A 152 -13.65 -15.22 -2.84
CA ALA A 152 -13.16 -13.89 -3.22
C ALA A 152 -13.29 -12.89 -2.06
N VAL A 153 -14.43 -12.83 -1.36
CA VAL A 153 -14.61 -11.95 -0.19
C VAL A 153 -13.62 -12.28 0.92
N THR A 154 -13.44 -13.56 1.26
CA THR A 154 -12.44 -14.00 2.25
C THR A 154 -11.01 -13.64 1.83
N LEU A 155 -10.69 -13.71 0.53
CA LEU A 155 -9.41 -13.24 0.01
C LEU A 155 -9.21 -11.74 0.22
N TYR A 156 -10.25 -10.91 0.04
CA TYR A 156 -10.18 -9.48 0.33
C TYR A 156 -10.05 -9.20 1.84
N GLU A 157 -10.79 -9.91 2.70
CA GLU A 157 -10.67 -9.79 4.16
C GLU A 157 -9.24 -10.13 4.63
N ARG A 158 -8.63 -11.19 4.11
CA ARG A 158 -7.24 -11.52 4.40
C ARG A 158 -6.27 -10.43 3.94
N GLN A 159 -6.53 -9.81 2.78
CA GLN A 159 -5.74 -8.67 2.32
C GLN A 159 -5.88 -7.46 3.26
N LEU A 160 -7.04 -7.25 3.89
CA LEU A 160 -7.24 -6.13 4.82
C LEU A 160 -6.39 -6.23 6.10
N GLN A 161 -6.07 -7.45 6.51
CA GLN A 161 -5.22 -7.71 7.68
C GLN A 161 -3.72 -7.55 7.39
N HIS A 162 -3.33 -7.38 6.13
CA HIS A 162 -1.93 -7.16 5.79
C HIS A 162 -1.45 -5.77 6.24
N SER A 163 -0.25 -5.67 6.81
CA SER A 163 0.34 -4.41 7.32
C SER A 163 0.34 -3.26 6.32
N GLY A 164 0.51 -3.57 5.03
CA GLY A 164 0.45 -2.59 3.94
C GLY A 164 -0.92 -1.92 3.77
N MET A 165 -2.01 -2.54 4.25
CA MET A 165 -3.37 -2.02 4.11
C MET A 165 -3.61 -0.77 4.97
N ARG A 166 -2.86 -0.58 6.06
CA ARG A 166 -2.95 0.67 6.85
C ARG A 166 -2.79 1.92 5.96
N TRP A 167 -1.89 1.85 4.99
CA TRP A 167 -1.57 2.96 4.09
C TRP A 167 -2.66 3.16 3.04
N TYR A 168 -3.34 2.08 2.64
CA TYR A 168 -4.51 2.17 1.78
C TYR A 168 -5.67 2.85 2.49
N LEU A 169 -5.98 2.43 3.72
CA LEU A 169 -7.03 3.05 4.55
C LEU A 169 -6.68 4.50 4.90
N GLY A 170 -5.42 4.78 5.22
CA GLY A 170 -4.92 6.15 5.42
C GLY A 170 -5.12 7.01 4.18
N ARG A 171 -4.73 6.52 2.99
CA ARG A 171 -4.97 7.19 1.71
C ARG A 171 -6.46 7.48 1.51
N PHE A 172 -7.33 6.50 1.75
CA PHE A 172 -8.77 6.69 1.61
C PHE A 172 -9.32 7.71 2.61
N SER A 173 -8.92 7.65 3.88
CA SER A 173 -9.33 8.63 4.89
C SER A 173 -8.90 10.04 4.51
N HIS A 174 -7.63 10.25 4.14
CA HIS A 174 -7.16 11.57 3.68
C HIS A 174 -7.86 12.05 2.42
N GLN A 175 -8.25 11.15 1.52
CA GLN A 175 -9.04 11.49 0.34
C GLN A 175 -10.41 12.05 0.73
N LEU A 176 -11.10 11.43 1.71
CA LEU A 176 -12.38 11.93 2.21
C LEU A 176 -12.23 13.30 2.89
N TRP A 177 -11.20 13.49 3.71
CA TRP A 177 -10.91 14.79 4.34
C TRP A 177 -10.60 15.88 3.32
N LEU A 178 -9.83 15.56 2.28
CA LEU A 178 -9.57 16.47 1.16
C LEU A 178 -10.84 16.81 0.41
N ALA A 179 -11.72 15.83 0.18
CA ALA A 179 -13.01 16.07 -0.47
C ALA A 179 -13.85 17.06 0.35
N THR A 180 -13.97 16.89 1.67
CA THR A 180 -14.66 17.83 2.56
C THR A 180 -14.05 19.23 2.50
N LEU A 181 -12.73 19.36 2.61
CA LEU A 181 -12.05 20.65 2.52
C LEU A 181 -12.21 21.31 1.15
N THR A 182 -12.29 20.51 0.08
CA THR A 182 -12.56 20.99 -1.29
C THR A 182 -13.99 21.51 -1.39
N GLY A 183 -14.98 20.79 -0.84
CA GLY A 183 -16.36 21.25 -0.76
C GLY A 183 -16.49 22.56 0.02
N MET A 184 -15.81 22.65 1.16
CA MET A 184 -15.70 23.89 1.95
C MET A 184 -15.07 25.03 1.13
N LEU A 185 -13.97 24.77 0.41
CA LEU A 185 -13.35 25.77 -0.46
C LEU A 185 -14.32 26.27 -1.54
N LEU A 186 -15.03 25.36 -2.20
CA LEU A 186 -16.05 25.69 -3.20
C LEU A 186 -17.18 26.54 -2.61
N ALA A 187 -17.62 26.24 -1.39
CA ALA A 187 -18.63 27.02 -0.69
C ALA A 187 -18.14 28.44 -0.37
N ILE A 188 -16.93 28.59 0.17
CA ILE A 188 -16.33 29.92 0.42
C ILE A 188 -16.24 30.72 -0.87
N ILE A 189 -15.70 30.15 -1.94
CA ILE A 189 -15.55 30.85 -3.22
C ILE A 189 -16.92 31.27 -3.76
N PHE A 190 -17.88 30.35 -3.79
CA PHE A 190 -19.24 30.63 -4.24
C PHE A 190 -19.88 31.77 -3.45
N LEU A 191 -19.79 31.73 -2.12
CA LEU A 191 -20.38 32.72 -1.25
C LEU A 191 -19.72 34.09 -1.38
N LEU A 192 -18.39 34.14 -1.46
CA LEU A 192 -17.64 35.39 -1.62
C LEU A 192 -17.86 36.05 -3.00
N ILE A 193 -18.27 35.28 -4.02
CA ILE A 193 -18.67 35.82 -5.33
C ILE A 193 -20.06 36.44 -5.25
N VAL A 194 -20.99 35.80 -4.54
CA VAL A 194 -22.42 36.18 -4.54
C VAL A 194 -22.75 37.20 -3.45
N ARG A 195 -21.98 37.24 -2.35
CA ARG A 195 -22.27 38.06 -1.18
C ARG A 195 -21.04 38.81 -0.70
N GLN A 196 -21.25 40.03 -0.22
CA GLN A 196 -20.24 40.78 0.51
C GLN A 196 -20.30 40.38 1.99
N TYR A 197 -19.23 39.74 2.47
CA TYR A 197 -19.07 39.40 3.87
C TYR A 197 -18.29 40.48 4.61
N SER A 198 -18.67 40.70 5.87
CA SER A 198 -17.88 41.48 6.82
C SER A 198 -17.38 40.55 7.93
N PHE A 199 -16.07 40.45 8.06
CA PHE A 199 -15.43 39.57 9.03
C PHE A 199 -15.14 40.35 10.31
N SER A 200 -15.84 40.02 11.39
CA SER A 200 -15.50 40.51 12.73
C SER A 200 -14.52 39.53 13.39
N TRP A 201 -13.78 39.99 14.40
CA TRP A 201 -12.87 39.13 15.15
C TRP A 201 -13.03 39.26 16.66
N GLU A 202 -14.15 39.83 17.11
CA GLU A 202 -14.44 40.06 18.51
C GLU A 202 -14.24 38.80 19.36
N SER A 203 -13.59 38.98 20.52
CA SER A 203 -13.43 37.94 21.52
C SER A 203 -13.73 38.51 22.89
N THR A 204 -14.51 37.78 23.68
CA THR A 204 -14.78 38.14 25.09
C THR A 204 -13.59 37.81 26.00
N LEU A 205 -12.74 36.86 25.60
CA LEU A 205 -11.68 36.31 26.44
C LEU A 205 -10.26 36.72 26.01
N LEU A 206 -10.04 36.95 24.72
CA LEU A 206 -8.73 37.27 24.18
C LEU A 206 -8.53 38.79 24.06
N SER A 207 -7.33 39.26 24.40
CA SER A 207 -6.96 40.66 24.19
C SER A 207 -6.73 40.96 22.71
N ASP A 208 -6.89 42.23 22.33
CA ASP A 208 -6.65 42.71 20.96
C ASP A 208 -5.25 42.33 20.47
N GLN A 209 -4.23 42.49 21.32
CA GLN A 209 -2.85 42.15 20.96
C GLN A 209 -2.68 40.66 20.64
N ALA A 210 -3.39 39.77 21.36
CA ALA A 210 -3.36 38.33 21.10
C ALA A 210 -3.99 38.01 19.74
N LEU A 211 -5.08 38.69 19.36
CA LEU A 211 -5.79 38.49 18.09
C LEU A 211 -5.01 39.05 16.90
N ILE A 212 -4.33 40.19 17.07
CA ILE A 212 -3.38 40.73 16.07
C ILE A 212 -2.24 39.73 15.84
N THR A 213 -1.61 39.26 16.92
CA THR A 213 -0.51 38.29 16.83
C THR A 213 -0.97 37.00 16.16
N LEU A 214 -2.15 36.49 16.50
CA LEU A 214 -2.72 35.29 15.90
C LEU A 214 -2.98 35.48 14.39
N THR A 215 -3.52 36.63 14.00
CA THR A 215 -3.76 36.96 12.58
C THR A 215 -2.46 37.01 11.80
N GLN A 216 -1.39 37.59 12.37
CA GLN A 216 -0.06 37.62 11.76
C GLN A 216 0.54 36.21 11.60
N VAL A 217 0.43 35.36 12.62
CA VAL A 217 0.90 33.96 12.57
C VAL A 217 0.14 33.17 11.51
N LEU A 218 -1.19 33.32 11.45
CA LEU A 218 -2.03 32.70 10.41
C LEU A 218 -1.76 33.27 9.02
N GLY A 219 -1.39 34.55 8.92
CA GLY A 219 -1.08 35.23 7.68
C GLY A 219 0.28 34.86 7.09
N TRP A 220 1.19 34.32 7.91
CA TRP A 220 2.57 34.07 7.50
C TRP A 220 2.69 33.12 6.29
N LEU A 221 2.04 31.95 6.31
CA LEU A 221 2.14 31.00 5.21
C LEU A 221 1.33 31.44 3.97
N PRO A 222 0.08 31.94 4.09
CA PRO A 222 -0.67 32.49 2.96
C PRO A 222 0.04 33.65 2.26
N SER A 223 0.62 34.59 3.00
CA SER A 223 1.32 35.75 2.42
C SER A 223 2.56 35.34 1.62
N MET A 224 3.28 34.30 2.04
CA MET A 224 4.40 33.74 1.26
C MET A 224 3.98 33.22 -0.12
N VAL A 225 2.72 32.83 -0.29
CA VAL A 225 2.16 32.32 -1.55
C VAL A 225 1.44 33.43 -2.34
N GLY A 226 1.46 34.68 -1.84
CA GLY A 226 0.90 35.85 -2.52
C GLY A 226 -0.56 36.14 -2.20
N PHE A 227 -1.11 35.60 -1.11
CA PHE A 227 -2.42 36.05 -0.62
C PHE A 227 -2.30 37.39 0.11
N ASP A 228 -3.22 38.30 -0.18
CA ASP A 228 -3.38 39.54 0.58
C ASP A 228 -3.92 39.22 1.98
N VAL A 229 -3.16 39.60 3.00
CA VAL A 229 -3.47 39.36 4.41
C VAL A 229 -3.72 40.71 5.10
N PRO A 230 -4.66 40.78 6.07
CA PRO A 230 -4.92 42.01 6.83
C PRO A 230 -3.64 42.54 7.50
N ASP A 231 -3.32 43.81 7.23
CA ASP A 231 -2.28 44.53 7.95
C ASP A 231 -2.76 44.98 9.35
N SER A 232 -1.86 45.51 10.18
CA SER A 232 -2.21 45.95 11.54
C SER A 232 -3.30 47.01 11.58
N THR A 233 -3.42 47.84 10.54
CA THR A 233 -4.45 48.89 10.44
C THR A 233 -5.80 48.31 10.07
N ALA A 234 -5.84 47.38 9.12
CA ALA A 234 -7.01 46.62 8.68
C ALA A 234 -7.57 45.74 9.80
N ILE A 235 -6.70 45.16 10.64
CA ILE A 235 -7.12 44.41 11.84
C ILE A 235 -7.84 45.35 12.82
N VAL A 236 -7.27 46.51 13.14
CA VAL A 236 -7.91 47.46 14.07
C VAL A 236 -9.25 47.97 13.52
N GLN A 237 -9.36 48.20 12.21
CA GLN A 237 -10.60 48.65 11.57
C GLN A 237 -11.73 47.60 11.59
N SER A 238 -11.40 46.30 11.62
CA SER A 238 -12.41 45.23 11.67
C SER A 238 -12.89 44.87 13.08
N ARG A 239 -12.53 45.67 14.10
CA ARG A 239 -12.90 45.45 15.50
C ARG A 239 -14.39 45.64 15.78
N LEU A 240 -14.98 46.72 15.26
CA LEU A 240 -16.37 47.12 15.52
C LEU A 240 -17.11 47.25 14.19
N VAL A 241 -17.38 46.12 13.56
CA VAL A 241 -18.18 46.10 12.33
C VAL A 241 -19.66 46.22 12.73
N THR A 242 -20.12 47.45 12.94
CA THR A 242 -21.55 47.78 13.04
C THR A 242 -22.13 48.28 11.71
N ASP A 243 -21.28 48.69 10.76
CA ASP A 243 -21.61 49.12 9.38
C ASP A 243 -20.77 48.38 8.33
N ALA A 244 -21.12 48.54 7.04
CA ALA A 244 -20.47 47.88 5.91
C ALA A 244 -18.96 48.15 5.85
N MET A 245 -18.15 47.11 6.06
CA MET A 245 -16.69 47.15 5.98
C MET A 245 -16.21 47.61 4.59
N PRO A 246 -15.13 48.43 4.50
CA PRO A 246 -14.51 48.76 3.23
C PRO A 246 -14.15 47.50 2.44
N LEU A 247 -14.49 47.49 1.15
CA LEU A 247 -14.33 46.30 0.30
C LEU A 247 -12.88 45.80 0.23
N SER A 248 -11.88 46.69 0.35
CA SER A 248 -10.46 46.34 0.42
C SER A 248 -10.13 45.50 1.65
N VAL A 249 -10.62 45.89 2.83
CA VAL A 249 -10.40 45.18 4.09
C VAL A 249 -11.14 43.83 4.07
N ALA A 250 -12.39 43.81 3.57
CA ALA A 250 -13.14 42.57 3.41
C ALA A 250 -12.44 41.56 2.48
N ARG A 251 -11.81 42.04 1.39
CA ARG A 251 -11.01 41.20 0.48
C ARG A 251 -9.76 40.63 1.15
N GLN A 252 -9.07 41.39 2.00
CA GLN A 252 -7.91 40.87 2.75
C GLN A 252 -8.31 39.75 3.72
N TRP A 253 -9.42 39.91 4.46
CA TRP A 253 -9.92 38.85 5.34
C TRP A 253 -10.39 37.62 4.56
N ALA A 254 -11.05 37.82 3.42
CA ALA A 254 -11.41 36.73 2.52
C ALA A 254 -10.17 36.01 1.95
N GLY A 255 -9.14 36.76 1.55
CA GLY A 255 -7.85 36.25 1.08
C GLY A 255 -7.15 35.43 2.16
N LEU A 256 -7.10 35.93 3.39
CA LEU A 256 -6.59 35.21 4.54
C LEU A 256 -7.39 33.93 4.83
N LEU A 257 -8.73 33.96 4.73
CA LEU A 257 -9.57 32.78 4.95
C LEU A 257 -9.28 31.68 3.92
N VAL A 258 -9.30 32.02 2.63
CA VAL A 258 -9.03 31.10 1.52
C VAL A 258 -7.59 30.59 1.59
N GLY A 259 -6.64 31.49 1.79
CA GLY A 259 -5.22 31.16 1.93
C GLY A 259 -4.99 30.21 3.11
N SER A 260 -5.61 30.47 4.26
CA SER A 260 -5.50 29.61 5.44
C SER A 260 -6.08 28.21 5.20
N LEU A 261 -7.24 28.11 4.55
CA LEU A 261 -7.84 26.83 4.19
C LEU A 261 -6.92 26.01 3.27
N LEU A 262 -6.36 26.65 2.24
CA LEU A 262 -5.45 26.00 1.31
C LEU A 262 -4.17 25.55 2.01
N MET A 263 -3.53 26.46 2.74
CA MET A 263 -2.18 26.27 3.28
C MET A 263 -2.13 25.42 4.53
N TYR A 264 -3.10 25.56 5.45
CA TYR A 264 -3.13 24.81 6.70
C TYR A 264 -4.11 23.64 6.68
N GLY A 265 -5.05 23.59 5.73
CA GLY A 265 -6.01 22.50 5.56
C GLY A 265 -5.63 21.57 4.41
N ILE A 266 -5.74 22.05 3.17
CA ILE A 266 -5.67 21.22 1.96
C ILE A 266 -4.24 20.71 1.73
N VAL A 267 -3.23 21.58 1.74
CA VAL A 267 -1.84 21.20 1.45
C VAL A 267 -1.32 20.12 2.41
N PRO A 268 -1.43 20.25 3.74
CA PRO A 268 -0.95 19.22 4.67
C PRO A 268 -1.67 17.87 4.46
N ARG A 269 -2.97 17.91 4.16
CA ARG A 269 -3.76 16.71 3.86
C ARG A 269 -3.37 16.07 2.53
N ALA A 270 -3.06 16.87 1.50
CA ALA A 270 -2.57 16.40 0.21
C ALA A 270 -1.20 15.72 0.35
N VAL A 271 -0.30 16.29 1.15
CA VAL A 271 1.00 15.68 1.48
C VAL A 271 0.80 14.35 2.20
N ALA A 272 -0.04 14.29 3.23
CA ALA A 272 -0.33 13.05 3.96
C ALA A 272 -0.98 11.97 3.06
N TRP A 273 -1.88 12.38 2.16
CA TRP A 273 -2.47 11.51 1.15
C TRP A 273 -1.42 10.94 0.19
N ALA A 274 -0.54 11.78 -0.36
CA ALA A 274 0.53 11.39 -1.26
C ALA A 274 1.52 10.45 -0.55
N PHE A 275 1.88 10.75 0.69
CA PHE A 275 2.72 9.89 1.53
C PHE A 275 2.09 8.51 1.73
N CYS A 276 0.80 8.44 2.10
CA CYS A 276 0.07 7.18 2.21
C CYS A 276 0.04 6.41 0.88
N ALA A 277 -0.19 7.09 -0.24
CA ALA A 277 -0.20 6.48 -1.57
C ALA A 277 1.18 5.90 -1.95
N LEU A 278 2.26 6.64 -1.66
CA LEU A 278 3.63 6.18 -1.88
C LEU A 278 3.95 4.95 -1.01
N MET A 279 3.63 5.01 0.27
CA MET A 279 3.88 3.91 1.20
C MET A 279 3.06 2.66 0.85
N PHE A 280 1.82 2.82 0.37
CA PHE A 280 1.03 1.71 -0.13
C PHE A 280 1.66 1.05 -1.36
N ARG A 281 2.21 1.84 -2.30
CA ARG A 281 2.96 1.32 -3.46
C ARG A 281 4.24 0.59 -3.02
N ARG A 282 4.97 1.11 -2.04
CA ARG A 282 6.21 0.48 -1.52
C ARG A 282 5.95 -0.80 -0.74
N LYS A 283 4.85 -0.89 0.01
CA LYS A 283 4.44 -2.05 0.80
C LYS A 283 3.42 -2.93 0.06
N LYS A 284 3.51 -2.98 -1.27
CA LYS A 284 2.62 -3.78 -2.12
C LYS A 284 2.74 -5.26 -1.74
N MET A 285 1.58 -5.90 -1.57
CA MET A 285 1.51 -7.34 -1.30
C MET A 285 2.00 -8.11 -2.52
N ARG A 286 2.74 -9.20 -2.28
CA ARG A 286 3.20 -10.11 -3.32
C ARG A 286 2.65 -11.50 -3.03
N LEU A 287 2.46 -12.28 -4.09
CA LEU A 287 2.10 -13.68 -3.98
C LEU A 287 3.22 -14.44 -3.24
N ASP A 288 2.87 -15.19 -2.20
CA ASP A 288 3.83 -16.04 -1.49
C ASP A 288 3.91 -17.41 -2.17
N ILE A 289 4.81 -17.52 -3.15
CA ILE A 289 5.06 -18.77 -3.88
C ILE A 289 5.71 -19.85 -3.00
N LYS A 290 6.13 -19.54 -1.76
CA LYS A 290 6.73 -20.52 -0.83
C LYS A 290 5.69 -21.38 -0.11
N LEU A 291 4.40 -21.06 -0.23
CA LEU A 291 3.35 -21.88 0.36
C LEU A 291 3.41 -23.33 -0.18
N PRO A 292 3.15 -24.35 0.66
CA PRO A 292 3.26 -25.76 0.26
C PRO A 292 2.47 -26.11 -1.00
N TYR A 293 1.29 -25.50 -1.19
CA TYR A 293 0.47 -25.65 -2.38
C TYR A 293 1.23 -25.26 -3.67
N TYR A 294 1.86 -24.09 -3.70
CA TYR A 294 2.60 -23.64 -4.89
C TYR A 294 3.88 -24.43 -5.07
N GLN A 295 4.58 -24.77 -3.99
CA GLN A 295 5.78 -25.59 -4.05
C GLN A 295 5.49 -26.98 -4.63
N LYS A 296 4.35 -27.60 -4.32
CA LYS A 296 3.93 -28.88 -4.95
C LYS A 296 3.85 -28.76 -6.48
N ILE A 297 3.27 -27.68 -6.99
CA ILE A 297 3.13 -27.41 -8.43
C ILE A 297 4.49 -27.10 -9.07
N ILE A 298 5.31 -26.27 -8.41
CA ILE A 298 6.63 -25.90 -8.92
C ILE A 298 7.55 -27.13 -8.98
N ASN A 299 7.55 -27.95 -7.93
CA ASN A 299 8.31 -29.20 -7.90
C ASN A 299 7.86 -30.16 -8.98
N PHE A 300 6.55 -30.22 -9.28
CA PHE A 300 6.03 -31.01 -10.40
C PHE A 300 6.61 -30.54 -11.74
N TRP A 301 6.66 -29.23 -12.00
CA TRP A 301 7.26 -28.69 -13.23
C TRP A 301 8.77 -28.87 -13.34
N GLN A 302 9.47 -29.02 -12.22
CA GLN A 302 10.92 -29.23 -12.20
C GLN A 302 11.32 -30.70 -12.40
N ARG A 303 10.38 -31.65 -12.20
CA ARG A 303 10.65 -33.06 -12.46
C ARG A 303 10.94 -33.25 -13.94
N HIS A 304 12.17 -33.64 -14.25
CA HIS A 304 12.50 -34.28 -15.52
C HIS A 304 12.26 -35.77 -15.34
N VAL A 305 11.37 -36.33 -16.16
CA VAL A 305 11.31 -37.79 -16.33
C VAL A 305 12.49 -38.13 -17.22
N VAL A 306 13.53 -38.74 -16.65
CA VAL A 306 14.60 -39.36 -17.44
C VAL A 306 14.02 -40.65 -17.96
N ASP A 307 13.70 -40.70 -19.25
CA ASP A 307 13.25 -41.94 -19.88
C ASP A 307 14.42 -42.93 -19.90
N ALA A 308 14.13 -44.23 -19.80
CA ALA A 308 15.18 -45.25 -19.74
C ALA A 308 16.02 -45.28 -21.03
N ASP A 309 15.44 -44.85 -22.16
CA ASP A 309 16.10 -44.74 -23.46
C ASP A 309 17.02 -43.50 -23.58
N ASP A 310 16.83 -42.49 -22.72
CA ASP A 310 17.71 -41.30 -22.64
C ASP A 310 18.91 -41.51 -21.70
N PHE A 311 19.01 -42.69 -21.06
CA PHE A 311 20.14 -43.05 -20.23
C PHE A 311 21.38 -43.32 -21.09
N GLN A 312 22.19 -42.28 -21.29
CA GLN A 312 23.56 -42.43 -21.77
C GLN A 312 24.38 -43.07 -20.64
N GLN A 313 24.60 -44.38 -20.72
CA GLN A 313 25.50 -45.10 -19.81
C GLN A 313 26.85 -44.37 -19.80
N ALA A 314 27.23 -43.82 -18.64
CA ALA A 314 28.54 -43.20 -18.49
C ALA A 314 29.59 -44.21 -18.96
N PRO A 315 30.50 -43.84 -19.90
CA PRO A 315 31.48 -44.77 -20.43
C PRO A 315 32.22 -45.39 -19.25
N ALA A 316 32.22 -46.72 -19.19
CA ALA A 316 32.88 -47.46 -18.12
C ALA A 316 34.31 -46.92 -17.97
N PRO A 317 34.74 -46.53 -16.75
CA PRO A 317 36.08 -46.02 -16.56
C PRO A 317 37.08 -47.05 -17.07
N ILE A 318 37.78 -46.70 -18.16
CA ILE A 318 38.82 -47.54 -18.73
C ILE A 318 39.94 -47.55 -17.69
N ALA A 319 40.07 -48.67 -16.97
CA ALA A 319 41.17 -48.84 -16.04
C ALA A 319 42.48 -48.59 -16.79
N PRO A 320 43.36 -47.68 -16.31
CA PRO A 320 44.64 -47.43 -16.97
C PRO A 320 45.38 -48.76 -17.06
N LYS A 321 45.85 -49.12 -18.26
CA LYS A 321 46.69 -50.32 -18.45
C LYS A 321 47.91 -50.17 -17.56
N ALA A 322 47.99 -50.99 -16.51
CA ALA A 322 49.12 -50.98 -15.59
C ALA A 322 50.39 -51.32 -16.38
N THR A 323 51.27 -50.34 -16.58
CA THR A 323 52.62 -50.59 -17.09
C THR A 323 53.42 -51.31 -16.01
N VAL A 324 53.71 -52.59 -16.25
CA VAL A 324 54.51 -53.41 -15.33
C VAL A 324 55.96 -52.96 -15.43
N SER A 325 56.39 -52.11 -14.50
CA SER A 325 57.81 -51.79 -14.31
C SER A 325 58.58 -53.05 -13.87
N ALA A 326 59.70 -53.34 -14.54
CA ALA A 326 60.62 -54.46 -14.26
C ALA A 326 61.64 -54.15 -13.14
N GLY A 327 61.55 -52.99 -12.49
CA GLY A 327 62.41 -52.65 -11.35
C GLY A 327 62.08 -53.49 -10.11
N LYS A 328 63.06 -53.66 -9.21
CA LYS A 328 62.82 -54.23 -7.87
C LYS A 328 61.73 -53.41 -7.17
N LYS A 329 60.65 -54.06 -6.75
CA LYS A 329 59.54 -53.44 -6.02
C LYS A 329 59.58 -53.93 -4.58
N LEU A 330 59.48 -52.99 -3.64
CA LEU A 330 59.25 -53.31 -2.24
C LEU A 330 57.75 -53.28 -1.98
N LEU A 331 57.24 -54.34 -1.36
CA LEU A 331 55.85 -54.44 -0.94
C LEU A 331 55.82 -54.33 0.58
N ALA A 332 55.17 -53.28 1.09
CA ALA A 332 54.92 -53.12 2.52
C ALA A 332 53.44 -53.39 2.80
N LEU A 333 53.17 -54.32 3.71
CA LEU A 333 51.83 -54.59 4.21
C LEU A 333 51.64 -53.78 5.50
N LEU A 334 50.59 -52.97 5.55
CA LEU A 334 50.29 -52.06 6.68
C LEU A 334 49.64 -52.78 7.87
N GLU A 335 49.30 -54.06 7.72
CA GLU A 335 48.50 -54.80 8.69
C GLU A 335 49.35 -55.47 9.80
N TYR A 336 50.67 -55.54 9.64
CA TYR A 336 51.56 -56.24 10.57
C TYR A 336 52.82 -55.41 10.88
N PRO A 337 53.31 -55.44 12.14
CA PRO A 337 54.59 -54.84 12.48
C PRO A 337 55.73 -55.59 11.78
N ALA A 338 56.71 -54.85 11.24
CA ALA A 338 57.89 -55.45 10.64
C ALA A 338 58.81 -56.03 11.72
N GLU A 339 59.38 -57.21 11.48
CA GLU A 339 60.33 -57.85 12.40
C GLU A 339 61.70 -57.13 12.43
N GLU A 340 62.04 -56.39 11.37
CA GLU A 340 63.30 -55.65 11.24
C GLU A 340 63.07 -54.12 11.30
N ASP A 341 63.82 -53.46 12.19
CA ASP A 341 63.95 -52.00 12.19
C ASP A 341 64.68 -51.53 10.91
N ASN A 342 64.14 -50.51 10.24
CA ASN A 342 64.63 -49.98 8.96
C ASN A 342 64.45 -50.91 7.72
N TRP A 343 63.44 -51.78 7.70
CA TRP A 343 63.09 -52.65 6.57
C TRP A 343 63.11 -51.95 5.19
N TRP A 344 62.80 -50.65 5.12
CA TRP A 344 62.81 -49.87 3.87
C TRP A 344 64.19 -49.77 3.17
N GLN A 345 65.29 -50.08 3.86
CA GLN A 345 66.65 -49.99 3.29
C GLN A 345 66.96 -51.12 2.30
N THR A 346 66.25 -52.25 2.39
CA THR A 346 66.42 -53.37 1.44
C THR A 346 66.06 -53.01 0.00
N GLY A 347 65.25 -51.97 -0.21
CA GLY A 347 64.89 -51.46 -1.54
C GLY A 347 65.90 -50.49 -2.13
N LEU A 348 66.76 -49.93 -1.28
CA LEU A 348 67.75 -48.91 -1.63
C LEU A 348 69.12 -49.52 -1.95
N ASN A 349 69.38 -50.78 -1.57
CA ASN A 349 70.65 -51.45 -1.86
C ASN A 349 70.75 -51.86 -3.34
N THR A 350 71.25 -50.93 -4.16
CA THR A 350 71.99 -51.25 -5.39
C THR A 350 73.35 -51.79 -4.96
N GLY A 351 73.44 -53.11 -4.71
CA GLY A 351 74.73 -53.73 -4.41
C GLY A 351 75.69 -53.53 -5.59
N SER A 352 76.81 -52.87 -5.35
CA SER A 352 78.06 -53.21 -6.03
C SER A 352 78.95 -53.85 -4.98
N THR A 353 79.45 -55.05 -5.29
CA THR A 353 80.52 -55.81 -4.60
C THR A 353 81.34 -55.06 -3.56
#